data_AF-A0A2G6JCL4-F1
#
_entry.id   AF-A0A2G6JCL4-F1
#
_cell.length_a   1.000
_cell.length_b   1.000
_cell.length_c   1.000
_cell.angle_alpha   90.00
_cell.angle_beta   90.00
_cell.angle_gamma   90.00
#
_symmetry.space_group_name_H-M   'P 1'
#
loop_
_entity.id
_entity.type
_entity.pdbx_description
1 polymer ?
#
loop_
_entity_poly.entity_id
_entity_poly.type
_entity_poly.pdbx_seq_one_letter_code
_entity_poly.pdbx_strand_id
1 'polypeptide(L)'
;MEPLVIRDGLTIPANHLSVSFTRTLGGEDAATAARKIASTVELRFDTRGCPGLGPVELRKITAWRALRADRRGTVRVVCGDFRSRARNLEGARELLKRVINDALDSPLEPERPARRKRGRVGLIKGTPTE
;
A
#
# COMPACT_ATOMS: atom_id res chain seq x y z
N MET A 1 17.77 -1.05 12.24
CA MET A 1 17.13 -1.58 11.02
C MET A 1 18.11 -1.37 9.87
N GLU A 2 18.14 -2.27 8.89
CA GLU A 2 19.09 -2.17 7.78
C GLU A 2 18.48 -1.42 6.59
N PRO A 3 19.29 -0.75 5.76
CA PRO A 3 18.81 -0.19 4.51
C PRO A 3 18.27 -1.29 3.58
N LEU A 4 17.20 -0.98 2.85
CA LEU A 4 16.58 -1.88 1.89
C LEU A 4 16.92 -1.45 0.47
N VAL A 5 17.69 -2.26 -0.23
CA VAL A 5 18.02 -2.04 -1.64
C VAL A 5 16.88 -2.57 -2.51
N ILE A 6 16.24 -1.67 -3.27
CA ILE A 6 15.11 -2.00 -4.14
C ILE A 6 15.61 -2.42 -5.51
N ARG A 7 16.43 -1.55 -6.13
CA ARG A 7 17.06 -1.74 -7.45
C ARG A 7 18.35 -0.92 -7.51
N ASP A 8 19.11 -1.08 -8.59
CA ASP A 8 20.30 -0.28 -8.84
C ASP A 8 19.95 1.22 -8.85
N GLY A 9 20.60 2.00 -7.98
CA GLY A 9 20.33 3.43 -7.78
C GLY A 9 19.17 3.79 -6.82
N LEU A 10 18.37 2.83 -6.33
CA LEU A 10 17.30 3.09 -5.35
C LEU A 10 17.51 2.25 -4.08
N THR A 11 18.02 2.93 -3.04
CA THR A 11 18.20 2.37 -1.70
C THR A 11 17.37 3.14 -0.70
N ILE A 12 16.49 2.43 0.01
CA ILE A 12 15.69 3.00 1.07
C ILE A 12 16.51 2.96 2.36
N PRO A 13 16.87 4.10 2.96
CA PRO A 13 17.57 4.12 4.23
C PRO A 13 16.67 3.61 5.36
N ALA A 14 17.30 3.00 6.37
CA ALA A 14 16.60 2.46 7.53
C ALA A 14 15.72 3.50 8.26
N ASN A 15 16.10 4.79 8.23
CA ASN A 15 15.33 5.87 8.85
C ASN A 15 13.93 6.08 8.24
N HIS A 16 13.74 5.66 6.98
CA HIS A 16 12.44 5.75 6.30
C HIS A 16 11.59 4.49 6.46
N LEU A 17 12.15 3.45 7.10
CA LEU A 17 11.48 2.19 7.36
C LEU A 17 11.10 2.11 8.83
N SER A 18 9.84 1.79 9.10
CA SER A 18 9.34 1.59 10.45
C SER A 18 8.66 0.24 10.54
N VAL A 19 9.10 -0.58 11.48
CA VAL A 19 8.53 -1.91 11.74
C VAL A 19 7.67 -1.87 12.98
N SER A 20 6.44 -2.32 12.85
CA SER A 20 5.52 -2.53 13.95
C SER A 20 5.16 -4.01 14.02
N PHE A 21 5.30 -4.60 15.21
CA PHE A 21 4.87 -5.97 15.46
C PHE A 21 3.50 -5.94 16.08
N THR A 22 2.50 -6.42 15.35
CA THR A 22 1.11 -6.45 15.83
C THR A 22 0.76 -7.86 16.25
N ARG A 23 0.25 -8.00 17.48
CA ARG A 23 -0.39 -9.23 17.92
C ARG A 23 -1.84 -9.16 17.46
N THR A 24 -2.28 -10.09 16.61
CA THR A 24 -3.72 -10.25 16.36
C THR A 24 -4.36 -10.74 17.66
N LEU A 25 -4.91 -9.82 18.45
CA LEU A 25 -5.82 -10.14 19.55
C LEU A 25 -7.13 -10.56 18.88
N GLY A 26 -7.38 -11.87 18.82
CA GLY A 26 -8.70 -12.36 18.48
C GLY A 26 -9.69 -11.91 19.57
N GLY A 27 -10.86 -11.45 19.14
CA GLY A 27 -11.95 -11.03 20.03
C GLY A 27 -12.40 -12.13 20.98
N GLU A 28 -13.13 -11.69 21.99
CA GLU A 28 -13.55 -12.38 23.21
C GLU A 28 -14.43 -13.62 22.92
N ASP A 29 -13.83 -14.80 22.91
CA ASP A 29 -14.53 -16.05 23.24
C ASP A 29 -13.52 -17.08 23.77
N ALA A 30 -13.38 -17.09 25.09
CA ALA A 30 -12.35 -17.80 25.84
C ALA A 30 -12.77 -19.26 26.13
N ALA A 31 -12.89 -20.11 25.11
CA ALA A 31 -13.09 -21.55 25.34
C ALA A 31 -12.42 -22.47 24.31
N THR A 32 -12.14 -22.02 23.08
CA THR A 32 -11.61 -22.93 22.03
C THR A 32 -10.53 -22.26 21.16
N ALA A 33 -9.76 -21.31 21.71
CA ALA A 33 -8.71 -20.61 20.96
C ALA A 33 -7.42 -21.45 20.90
N ALA A 34 -7.42 -22.51 20.08
CA ALA A 34 -6.25 -23.33 19.80
C ALA A 34 -5.06 -22.49 19.29
N ARG A 35 -4.09 -22.25 20.17
CA ARG A 35 -2.67 -21.86 19.92
C ARG A 35 -2.41 -21.07 18.63
N LYS A 36 -2.90 -19.84 18.53
CA LYS A 36 -2.58 -18.96 17.38
C LYS A 36 -1.22 -18.27 17.60
N ILE A 37 -0.18 -18.79 16.95
CA ILE A 37 1.20 -18.27 17.03
C ILE A 37 1.25 -16.92 16.33
N ALA A 38 1.18 -15.86 17.14
CA ALA A 38 1.04 -14.48 16.72
C ALA A 38 2.39 -13.79 16.59
N SER A 39 2.74 -13.32 15.39
CA SER A 39 3.72 -12.25 15.19
C SER A 39 3.59 -11.66 13.79
N THR A 40 2.44 -11.03 13.51
CA THR A 40 2.26 -10.26 12.28
C THR A 40 3.19 -9.06 12.30
N VAL A 41 3.93 -8.86 11.21
CA VAL A 41 4.86 -7.74 11.02
C VAL A 41 4.21 -6.76 10.07
N GLU A 42 4.03 -5.53 10.51
CA GLU A 42 3.68 -4.39 9.67
C GLU A 42 4.96 -3.59 9.39
N LEU A 43 5.29 -3.45 8.12
CA LEU A 43 6.40 -2.63 7.65
C LEU A 43 5.83 -1.39 6.97
N ARG A 44 6.16 -0.23 7.51
CA ARG A 44 5.82 1.09 6.97
C ARG A 44 7.03 1.69 6.28
N PHE A 45 6.80 2.29 5.13
CA PHE A 45 7.82 3.02 4.39
C PHE A 45 7.32 4.43 4.11
N ASP A 46 8.09 5.42 4.55
CA ASP A 46 7.82 6.82 4.26
C ASP A 46 8.59 7.28 3.02
N THR A 47 7.86 7.57 1.97
CA THR A 47 8.44 7.98 0.69
C THR A 47 8.89 9.45 0.69
N ARG A 48 8.45 10.28 1.65
CA ARG A 48 8.75 11.72 1.65
C ARG A 48 10.20 11.94 2.03
N GLY A 49 10.96 12.58 1.15
CA GLY A 49 12.38 12.84 1.39
C GLY A 49 13.27 11.59 1.31
N CYS A 50 12.74 10.47 0.78
CA CYS A 50 13.57 9.31 0.51
C CYS A 50 14.58 9.66 -0.61
N PRO A 51 15.88 9.50 -0.39
CA PRO A 51 16.87 9.71 -1.43
C PRO A 51 16.62 8.72 -2.58
N GLY A 52 16.62 9.23 -3.82
CA GLY A 52 16.38 8.43 -5.02
C GLY A 52 14.90 8.28 -5.43
N LEU A 53 13.93 8.84 -4.70
CA LEU A 53 12.55 8.93 -5.16
C LEU A 53 12.25 10.32 -5.75
N GLY A 54 12.17 10.40 -7.08
CA GLY A 54 11.71 11.59 -7.77
C GLY A 54 10.19 11.79 -7.69
N PRO A 55 9.68 12.96 -8.12
CA PRO A 55 8.24 13.25 -8.11
C PRO A 55 7.41 12.30 -8.98
N VAL A 56 7.99 11.72 -10.03
CA VAL A 56 7.33 10.76 -10.91
C VAL A 56 7.18 9.40 -10.21
N GLU A 57 8.26 8.88 -9.62
CA GLU A 57 8.26 7.65 -8.82
C GLU A 57 7.29 7.74 -7.63
N LEU A 58 7.25 8.89 -6.95
CA LEU A 58 6.30 9.14 -5.87
C LEU A 58 4.85 9.04 -6.35
N ARG A 59 4.53 9.62 -7.52
CA ARG A 59 3.18 9.50 -8.12
C ARG A 59 2.85 8.05 -8.46
N LYS A 60 3.79 7.29 -9.04
CA LYS A 60 3.61 5.87 -9.36
C LYS A 60 3.32 5.03 -8.11
N ILE A 61 4.15 5.19 -7.07
CA ILE A 61 4.01 4.49 -5.79
C ILE A 61 2.67 4.83 -5.12
N THR A 62 2.29 6.11 -5.12
CA THR A 62 1.03 6.57 -4.48
C THR A 62 -0.20 6.15 -5.27
N ALA A 63 -0.11 6.05 -6.60
CA ALA A 63 -1.17 5.53 -7.46
C ALA A 63 -1.33 4.00 -7.33
N TRP A 64 -0.31 3.30 -6.82
CA TRP A 64 -0.32 1.85 -6.73
C TRP A 64 -1.25 1.34 -5.62
N ARG A 65 -2.37 0.73 -6.02
CA ARG A 65 -3.42 0.26 -5.11
C ARG A 65 -2.93 -0.75 -4.07
N ALA A 66 -1.93 -1.57 -4.39
CA ALA A 66 -1.44 -2.60 -3.48
C ALA A 66 -0.66 -2.02 -2.28
N LEU A 67 -0.06 -0.82 -2.41
CA LEU A 67 0.77 -0.23 -1.36
C LEU A 67 -0.01 0.49 -0.25
N ARG A 68 -1.35 0.57 -0.38
CA ARG A 68 -2.25 1.30 0.53
C ARG A 68 -1.62 2.62 0.99
N ALA A 69 -1.12 3.39 0.02
CA ALA A 69 -0.47 4.66 0.26
C ALA A 69 -1.42 5.63 0.96
N ASP A 70 -0.96 6.28 2.02
CA ASP A 70 -1.67 7.38 2.64
C ASP A 70 -1.61 8.63 1.74
N ARG A 71 -2.44 9.65 2.03
CA ARG A 71 -2.34 10.98 1.39
C ARG A 71 -0.96 11.61 1.61
N ARG A 72 -0.25 11.17 2.64
CA ARG A 72 1.13 11.58 2.89
C ARG A 72 2.16 10.81 2.04
N GLY A 73 1.79 9.80 1.27
CA GLY A 73 2.74 8.97 0.52
C GLY A 73 3.44 7.93 1.41
N THR A 74 3.00 7.74 2.65
CA THR A 74 3.47 6.65 3.50
C THR A 74 2.76 5.37 3.07
N VAL A 75 3.51 4.33 2.72
CA VAL A 75 2.98 3.03 2.31
C VAL A 75 3.18 2.01 3.42
N ARG A 76 2.34 0.99 3.47
CA ARG A 76 2.47 -0.09 4.46
C ARG A 76 2.22 -1.46 3.86
N VAL A 77 3.02 -2.42 4.27
CA VAL A 77 2.84 -3.84 3.96
C VAL A 77 2.75 -4.64 5.25
N VAL A 78 1.99 -5.71 5.22
CA VAL A 78 1.74 -6.57 6.39
C VAL A 78 2.05 -8.01 5.99
N CYS A 79 2.87 -8.70 6.77
CA CYS A 79 3.20 -10.10 6.57
C CYS A 79 3.05 -10.88 7.89
N GLY A 80 2.37 -12.02 7.84
CA GLY A 80 2.09 -12.85 9.02
C GLY A 80 2.00 -14.34 8.71
N ASP A 81 2.53 -14.76 7.55
CA ASP A 81 2.41 -16.12 7.03
C ASP A 81 3.26 -17.15 7.79
N PHE A 82 4.32 -16.68 8.46
CA PHE A 82 5.26 -17.55 9.16
C PHE A 82 5.07 -17.50 10.67
N ARG A 83 5.46 -18.61 11.32
CA ARG A 83 5.50 -18.73 12.79
C ARG A 83 6.63 -17.92 13.44
N SER A 84 7.62 -17.49 12.65
CA SER A 84 8.82 -16.79 13.12
C SER A 84 8.79 -15.32 12.78
N ARG A 85 9.05 -14.45 13.78
CA ARG A 85 9.15 -12.98 13.62
C ARG A 85 10.16 -12.58 12.55
N ALA A 86 11.35 -13.18 12.57
CA ALA A 86 12.41 -12.90 11.61
C ALA A 86 11.96 -13.20 10.17
N ARG A 87 11.24 -14.32 9.98
CA ARG A 87 10.75 -14.75 8.67
C ARG A 87 9.59 -13.89 8.16
N ASN A 88 8.71 -13.42 9.06
CA ASN A 88 7.70 -12.42 8.71
C ASN A 88 8.32 -11.06 8.38
N LEU A 89 9.39 -10.66 9.05
CA LEU A 89 10.11 -9.42 8.74
C LEU A 89 10.77 -9.50 7.37
N GLU A 90 11.45 -10.60 7.08
CA GLU A 90 12.05 -10.85 5.76
C GLU A 90 10.99 -10.89 4.66
N GLY A 91 9.88 -11.60 4.89
CA GLY A 91 8.74 -11.61 3.99
C GLY A 91 8.14 -10.21 3.74
N ALA A 92 8.02 -9.39 4.79
CA ALA A 92 7.56 -8.01 4.65
C ALA A 92 8.54 -7.15 3.84
N ARG A 93 9.86 -7.34 4.02
CA ARG A 93 10.91 -6.64 3.26
C ARG A 93 10.87 -7.00 1.78
N GLU A 94 10.80 -8.30 1.47
CA GLU A 94 10.72 -8.80 0.10
C GLU A 94 9.42 -8.38 -0.57
N LEU A 95 8.30 -8.42 0.15
CA LEU A 95 7.01 -7.93 -0.36
C LEU A 95 7.06 -6.44 -0.66
N LEU A 96 7.60 -5.62 0.26
CA LEU A 96 7.77 -4.19 0.03
C LEU A 96 8.62 -3.93 -1.22
N LYS A 97 9.76 -4.62 -1.32
CA LYS A 97 10.66 -4.52 -2.47
C LYS A 97 9.95 -4.85 -3.77
N ARG A 98 9.27 -6.00 -3.83
CA ARG A 98 8.54 -6.46 -5.02
C ARG A 98 7.48 -5.45 -5.44
N VAL A 99 6.66 -4.99 -4.51
CA VAL A 99 5.53 -4.10 -4.82
C VAL A 99 6.00 -2.70 -5.21
N ILE A 100 7.06 -2.17 -4.59
CA ILE A 100 7.68 -0.91 -5.04
C ILE A 100 8.25 -1.09 -6.46
N ASN A 101 8.95 -2.20 -6.72
CA ASN A 101 9.52 -2.47 -8.03
C ASN A 101 8.43 -2.53 -9.11
N ASP A 102 7.32 -3.22 -8.83
CA ASP A 102 6.13 -3.32 -9.70
C ASP A 102 5.49 -1.94 -9.94
N ALA A 103 5.35 -1.11 -8.90
CA ALA A 103 4.84 0.25 -9.03
C ALA A 103 5.72 1.13 -9.91
N LEU A 104 7.05 0.99 -9.79
CA LEU A 104 8.02 1.75 -10.57
C LEU A 104 8.11 1.29 -12.03
N ASP A 105 8.01 -0.02 -12.26
CA ASP A 105 7.99 -0.64 -13.58
C ASP A 105 6.70 -0.34 -14.33
N SER A 106 5.57 -0.26 -13.60
CA SER A 106 4.28 0.06 -14.18
C SER A 106 4.36 1.34 -15.03
N PRO A 107 3.90 1.29 -16.29
CA PRO A 107 3.74 2.49 -17.10
C PRO A 107 2.79 3.42 -16.34
N LEU A 108 3.14 4.70 -16.28
CA LEU A 108 2.22 5.71 -15.75
C LEU A 108 1.04 5.76 -16.73
N GLU A 109 -0.06 5.08 -16.42
CA GLU A 109 -1.25 5.19 -17.27
C GLU A 109 -1.59 6.67 -17.41
N PRO A 110 -1.77 7.19 -18.64
CA PRO A 110 -2.17 8.58 -18.82
C PRO A 110 -3.48 8.78 -18.06
N GLU A 111 -3.57 9.87 -17.29
CA GLU A 111 -4.76 10.19 -16.49
C GLU A 111 -6.01 10.06 -17.38
N ARG A 112 -6.79 9.00 -17.17
CA ARG A 112 -7.99 8.74 -17.95
C ARG A 112 -8.88 9.98 -17.80
N PRO A 113 -9.24 10.69 -18.89
CA PRO A 113 -9.85 12.00 -18.79
C PRO A 113 -11.09 11.92 -17.89
N ALA A 114 -11.18 12.86 -16.94
CA ALA A 114 -12.20 12.88 -15.92
C ALA A 114 -13.59 12.69 -16.57
N ARG A 115 -14.26 11.59 -16.22
CA ARG A 115 -15.62 11.29 -16.69
C ARG A 115 -16.54 12.40 -16.22
N ARG A 116 -16.84 13.38 -17.09
CA ARG A 116 -17.87 14.40 -16.84
C ARG A 116 -19.14 13.70 -16.37
N LYS A 117 -19.64 14.03 -15.18
CA LYS A 117 -20.91 13.49 -14.68
C LYS A 117 -21.99 13.91 -15.67
N ARG A 118 -22.54 12.93 -16.41
CA ARG A 118 -23.64 13.16 -17.36
C ARG A 118 -24.84 13.66 -16.54
N GLY A 119 -25.15 14.95 -16.70
CA GLY A 119 -26.30 15.60 -16.06
C GLY A 119 -27.56 14.80 -16.35
N ARG A 120 -28.35 14.57 -15.31
CA ARG A 120 -29.65 13.91 -15.38
C ARG A 120 -30.58 14.84 -16.17
N VAL A 121 -30.75 14.59 -17.47
CA VAL A 121 -31.75 15.28 -18.31
C VAL A 121 -33.12 14.92 -17.75
N GLY A 122 -33.70 15.88 -17.02
CA GLY A 122 -35.06 15.82 -16.50
C GLY A 122 -36.03 15.84 -17.67
N LEU A 123 -36.85 14.80 -17.70
CA LEU A 123 -37.95 14.54 -18.59
C LEU A 123 -39.03 15.64 -18.40
N ILE A 124 -39.15 16.59 -19.33
CA ILE A 124 -40.40 17.35 -19.51
C ILE A 124 -41.13 16.77 -20.73
N LYS A 125 -42.02 15.80 -20.49
CA LYS A 125 -43.02 15.43 -21.49
C LYS A 125 -44.14 16.46 -21.40
N GLY A 126 -44.17 17.41 -22.33
CA GLY A 126 -45.38 18.15 -22.64
C GLY A 126 -46.40 17.20 -23.24
N THR A 127 -47.62 17.22 -22.72
CA THR A 127 -48.78 16.60 -23.37
C THR A 127 -49.41 17.63 -24.32
N PRO A 128 -49.82 17.22 -25.53
CA PRO A 128 -50.31 18.13 -26.56
C PRO A 128 -51.74 18.62 -26.28
N THR A 129 -51.97 19.88 -26.66
CA THR A 129 -53.28 20.46 -26.94
C THR A 129 -53.71 20.00 -28.33
N GLU A 130 -54.86 19.33 -28.41
CA GLU A 130 -55.95 19.48 -29.40
C GLU A 130 -57.01 18.39 -29.18
#